data_AF-A0A3S3QWS8-F1
#
_entry.id   AF-A0A3S3QWS8-F1
#
_cell.length_a   1.000
_cell.length_b   1.000
_cell.length_c   1.000
_cell.angle_alpha   90.00
_cell.angle_beta   90.00
_cell.angle_gamma   90.00
#
_symmetry.space_group_name_H-M   'P 1'
#
loop_
_entity.id
_entity.type
_entity.pdbx_description
1 polymer ?
#
loop_
_entity_poly.entity_id
_entity_poly.type
_entity_poly.pdbx_seq_one_letter_code
_entity_poly.pdbx_strand_id
1 'polypeptide(L)'
;MGYDPANPMEGRITDLGPRSYTEMLPPVIAANKGKWDYHEILAPGILLHVGESGDKCYTVRVGSPRLVSIEYVRELCDIADKYCEGYLRF
;
A
#
# COMPACT_ATOMS: atom_id res chain seq x y z
N MET A 1 -10.66 -13.66 -23.10
CA MET A 1 -10.08 -13.82 -24.46
C MET A 1 -8.71 -13.16 -24.44
N GLY A 2 -7.74 -13.72 -25.16
CA GLY A 2 -6.42 -13.10 -25.33
C GLY A 2 -6.47 -11.95 -26.34
N TYR A 3 -5.35 -11.23 -26.48
CA TYR A 3 -5.16 -10.22 -27.52
C TYR A 3 -5.18 -10.84 -28.93
N ASP A 4 -5.85 -10.18 -29.89
CA ASP A 4 -5.86 -10.55 -31.31
C ASP A 4 -4.97 -9.58 -32.13
N PRO A 5 -3.85 -10.06 -32.72
CA PRO A 5 -2.99 -9.23 -33.56
C PRO A 5 -3.63 -8.83 -34.90
N ALA A 6 -4.62 -9.57 -35.41
CA ALA A 6 -5.34 -9.23 -36.63
C ALA A 6 -6.35 -8.10 -36.39
N ASN A 7 -6.91 -8.01 -35.19
CA ASN A 7 -7.89 -7.00 -34.78
C ASN A 7 -7.38 -6.22 -33.55
N PRO A 8 -6.31 -5.41 -33.67
CA PRO A 8 -5.58 -4.86 -32.52
C PRO A 8 -6.36 -3.80 -31.70
N MET A 9 -7.53 -3.40 -32.16
CA MET A 9 -8.43 -2.46 -31.49
C MET A 9 -9.59 -3.16 -30.80
N GLU A 10 -9.90 -4.39 -31.18
CA GLU A 10 -10.98 -5.17 -30.58
C GLU A 10 -10.63 -5.51 -29.13
N GLY A 11 -11.55 -5.19 -28.21
CA GLY A 11 -11.34 -5.43 -26.77
C GLY A 11 -10.25 -4.58 -26.12
N ARG A 12 -9.68 -3.59 -26.81
CA ARG A 12 -8.69 -2.66 -26.22
C ARG A 12 -9.40 -1.72 -25.23
N ILE A 13 -8.93 -1.71 -23.99
CA ILE A 13 -9.39 -0.79 -22.95
C ILE A 13 -8.31 0.30 -22.75
N THR A 14 -8.68 1.57 -22.89
CA THR A 14 -7.81 2.73 -22.71
C THR A 14 -8.41 3.72 -21.71
N ASP A 15 -7.63 4.72 -21.29
CA ASP A 15 -8.10 5.87 -20.49
C ASP A 15 -8.68 5.53 -19.11
N LEU A 16 -8.28 4.38 -18.52
CA LEU A 16 -8.75 3.95 -17.19
C LEU A 16 -8.14 4.73 -16.01
N GLY A 17 -6.94 5.27 -16.19
CA GLY A 17 -6.17 5.84 -15.07
C GLY A 17 -5.71 4.78 -14.05
N PRO A 18 -5.30 5.19 -12.84
CA PRO A 18 -4.88 4.30 -11.78
C PRO A 18 -6.09 3.72 -11.01
N ARG A 19 -5.86 2.63 -10.28
CA ARG A 19 -6.80 2.19 -9.23
C ARG A 19 -6.87 3.25 -8.13
N SER A 20 -8.04 3.43 -7.53
CA SER A 20 -8.17 4.35 -6.41
C SER A 20 -7.35 3.83 -5.22
N TYR A 21 -6.52 4.68 -4.62
CA TYR A 21 -5.74 4.32 -3.43
C TYR A 21 -6.62 3.88 -2.26
N THR A 22 -7.89 4.30 -2.23
CA THR A 22 -8.85 3.94 -1.18
C THR A 22 -9.15 2.44 -1.14
N GLU A 23 -8.96 1.74 -2.25
CA GLU A 23 -9.12 0.28 -2.33
C GLU A 23 -7.97 -0.48 -1.64
N MET A 24 -6.87 0.22 -1.33
CA MET A 24 -5.62 -0.35 -0.82
C MET A 24 -5.23 0.23 0.55
N LEU A 25 -6.14 0.95 1.23
CA LEU A 25 -5.87 1.50 2.56
C LEU A 25 -6.04 0.41 3.64
N PRO A 26 -5.11 0.31 4.60
CA PRO A 26 -5.36 -0.44 5.82
C PRO A 26 -6.61 0.09 6.54
N PRO A 27 -7.41 -0.78 7.19
CA PRO A 27 -8.65 -0.36 7.87
C PRO A 27 -8.46 0.81 8.85
N VAL A 28 -7.39 0.78 9.65
CA VAL A 28 -7.07 1.86 10.60
C VAL A 28 -6.81 3.20 9.90
N ILE A 29 -6.15 3.18 8.73
CA ILE A 29 -5.89 4.38 7.94
C ILE A 29 -7.18 4.89 7.30
N ALA A 30 -8.01 3.99 6.75
CA ALA A 30 -9.27 4.36 6.13
C ALA A 30 -10.24 5.00 7.15
N ALA A 31 -10.35 4.41 8.35
CA ALA A 31 -11.21 4.92 9.43
C ALA A 31 -10.77 6.29 9.97
N ASN A 32 -9.44 6.54 10.01
CA ASN A 32 -8.85 7.76 10.58
C ASN A 32 -8.41 8.78 9.53
N LYS A 33 -8.75 8.57 8.25
CA LYS A 33 -8.33 9.47 7.16
C LYS A 33 -8.84 10.89 7.40
N GLY A 34 -7.90 11.82 7.63
CA GLY A 34 -8.18 13.23 7.90
C GLY A 34 -8.53 13.53 9.36
N LYS A 35 -8.37 12.56 10.27
CA LYS A 35 -8.69 12.66 11.71
C LYS A 35 -7.51 12.18 12.57
N TRP A 36 -6.30 12.62 12.20
CA TRP A 36 -5.08 12.32 12.94
C TRP A 36 -4.80 13.45 13.91
N ASP A 37 -4.50 13.10 15.17
CA ASP A 37 -4.23 14.06 16.23
C ASP A 37 -2.74 14.41 16.28
N TYR A 38 -1.89 13.41 16.54
CA TYR A 38 -0.44 13.60 16.59
C TYR A 38 0.34 12.37 16.09
N HIS A 39 1.65 12.55 15.97
CA HIS A 39 2.58 11.46 15.68
C HIS A 39 3.80 11.52 16.60
N GLU A 40 4.41 10.36 16.81
CA GLU A 40 5.65 10.18 17.56
C GLU A 40 6.64 9.32 16.77
N ILE A 41 7.94 9.61 16.95
CA ILE A 41 9.03 8.76 16.47
C ILE A 41 9.53 7.95 17.67
N LEU A 42 9.13 6.68 17.75
CA LEU A 42 9.44 5.83 18.90
C LEU A 42 10.87 5.30 18.87
N ALA A 43 11.40 5.07 17.67
CA ALA A 43 12.77 4.62 17.41
C ALA A 43 13.14 4.94 15.95
N PRO A 44 14.44 4.85 15.56
CA PRO A 44 14.83 4.94 14.16
C PRO A 44 14.04 3.96 13.28
N GLY A 45 13.22 4.51 12.38
CA GLY A 45 12.38 3.72 11.49
C GLY A 45 11.01 3.31 12.06
N ILE A 46 10.66 3.64 13.30
CA ILE A 46 9.37 3.29 13.92
C ILE A 46 8.58 4.55 14.25
N LEU A 47 7.41 4.68 13.63
CA LEU A 47 6.49 5.81 13.82
C LEU A 47 5.19 5.33 14.45
N LEU A 48 4.58 6.17 15.27
CA LEU A 48 3.22 6.00 15.76
C LEU A 48 2.40 7.21 15.31
N HIS A 49 1.24 6.98 14.70
CA HIS A 49 0.20 7.98 14.51
C HIS A 49 -1.00 7.64 15.38
N VAL A 50 -1.55 8.64 16.05
CA VAL A 50 -2.74 8.49 16.90
C VAL A 50 -3.88 9.29 16.28
N GLY A 51 -5.02 8.63 16.07
CA GLY A 51 -6.25 9.27 15.58
C GLY A 51 -6.97 10.02 16.70
N GLU A 52 -7.85 10.96 16.34
CA GLU A 52 -8.71 11.67 17.31
C GLU A 52 -9.58 10.73 18.15
N SER A 53 -9.88 9.52 17.63
CA SER A 53 -10.59 8.44 18.34
C SER A 53 -9.73 7.71 19.38
N GLY A 54 -8.42 7.94 19.39
CA GLY A 54 -7.43 7.16 20.13
C GLY A 54 -6.88 5.95 19.38
N ASP A 55 -7.36 5.66 18.15
CA ASP A 55 -6.83 4.58 17.31
C ASP A 55 -5.34 4.82 17.00
N LYS A 56 -4.57 3.74 16.91
CA LYS A 56 -3.11 3.80 16.72
C LYS A 56 -2.69 3.07 15.47
N CYS A 57 -1.86 3.73 14.66
CA CYS A 57 -1.21 3.14 13.50
C CYS A 57 0.32 3.20 13.68
N TYR A 58 0.94 2.03 13.79
CA TYR A 58 2.39 1.89 13.84
C TYR A 58 2.94 1.67 12.43
N THR A 59 3.95 2.45 12.04
CA THR A 59 4.64 2.31 10.75
C THR A 59 6.09 1.95 10.99
N VAL A 60 6.53 0.84 10.39
CA VAL A 60 7.95 0.45 10.33
C VAL A 60 8.49 0.79 8.94
N ARG A 61 9.52 1.64 8.87
CA ARG A 61 10.17 2.07 7.63
C ARG A 61 11.46 1.30 7.43
N VAL A 62 11.60 0.72 6.25
CA VAL A 62 12.76 -0.09 5.85
C VAL A 62 13.35 0.48 4.56
N GLY A 63 14.67 0.39 4.40
CA GLY A 63 15.35 0.79 3.16
C GLY A 63 15.03 -0.17 2.01
N SER A 64 14.99 0.35 0.78
CA SER A 64 14.88 -0.43 -0.45
C SER A 64 15.91 0.08 -1.47
N PRO A 65 16.59 -0.80 -2.22
CA PRO A 65 17.54 -0.38 -3.25
C PRO A 65 16.86 0.21 -4.50
N ARG A 66 15.53 0.37 -4.49
CA ARG A 66 14.68 0.89 -5.57
C ARG A 66 14.60 -0.02 -6.80
N LEU A 67 15.72 -0.43 -7.38
CA LEU A 67 15.76 -1.48 -8.39
C LEU A 67 15.75 -2.84 -7.68
N VAL A 68 14.66 -3.59 -7.83
CA VAL A 68 14.41 -4.84 -7.11
C VAL A 68 13.85 -5.91 -8.04
N SER A 69 14.02 -7.19 -7.67
CA SER A 69 13.43 -8.31 -8.41
C SER A 69 11.98 -8.55 -8.00
N ILE A 70 11.27 -9.41 -8.74
CA ILE A 70 9.91 -9.81 -8.38
C ILE A 70 9.88 -10.66 -7.10
N GLU A 71 10.94 -11.41 -6.83
CA GLU A 71 11.09 -12.21 -5.60
C GLU A 71 11.17 -11.29 -4.39
N TYR A 72 11.92 -10.18 -4.47
CA TYR A 72 11.98 -9.19 -3.41
C TYR A 72 10.58 -8.58 -3.12
N VAL A 73 9.81 -8.25 -4.16
CA VAL A 73 8.44 -7.73 -3.97
C VAL A 73 7.53 -8.79 -3.34
N ARG A 74 7.62 -10.06 -3.75
CA ARG A 74 6.85 -11.16 -3.15
C ARG A 74 7.21 -11.39 -1.69
N GLU A 75 8.49 -11.31 -1.33
CA GLU A 75 8.92 -11.39 0.07
C GLU A 75 8.34 -10.23 0.92
N LEU A 76 8.28 -9.02 0.37
CA LEU A 76 7.60 -7.91 1.03
C LEU A 76 6.09 -8.16 1.20
N CYS A 77 5.44 -8.76 0.20
CA CYS A 77 4.04 -9.19 0.32
C CYS A 77 3.86 -10.26 1.41
N ASP A 78 4.74 -11.26 1.48
CA ASP A 78 4.69 -12.31 2.52
C ASP A 78 4.82 -11.71 3.92
N ILE A 79 5.68 -10.70 4.10
CA ILE A 79 5.81 -9.94 5.35
C ILE A 79 4.52 -9.17 5.66
N ALA A 80 3.94 -8.49 4.66
CA ALA A 80 2.71 -7.73 4.83
C ALA A 80 1.51 -8.64 5.14
N ASP A 81 1.38 -9.79 4.50
CA ASP A 81 0.33 -10.77 4.79
C ASP A 81 0.45 -11.29 6.22
N LYS A 82 1.68 -11.55 6.68
CA LYS A 82 1.94 -12.09 8.02
C LYS A 82 1.72 -11.09 9.16
N TYR A 83 2.05 -9.81 8.96
CA TYR A 83 2.11 -8.82 10.05
C TYR A 83 1.21 -7.60 9.85
N CYS A 84 0.72 -7.38 8.63
CA CYS A 84 0.05 -6.14 8.23
C CYS A 84 -1.27 -6.38 7.47
N GLU A 85 -1.87 -7.58 7.58
CA GLU A 85 -3.12 -7.95 6.90
C GLU A 85 -3.09 -7.75 5.37
N GLY A 86 -1.90 -7.89 4.78
CA GLY A 86 -1.66 -7.72 3.34
C GLY A 86 -1.45 -6.27 2.89
N TYR A 87 -1.35 -5.32 3.82
CA TYR A 87 -1.13 -3.91 3.49
C TYR A 87 0.33 -3.49 3.64
N LEU A 88 0.84 -2.79 2.63
CA LEU A 88 2.13 -2.10 2.67
C LEU A 88 2.07 -0.82 1.82
N ARG A 89 3.05 0.06 1.97
CA ARG A 89 3.25 1.20 1.07
C ARG A 89 4.73 1.46 0.82
N PHE A 90 5.01 2.06 -0.34
CA PHE A 90 6.30 2.66 -0.69
C PHE A 90 6.22 4.18 -0.51
#